data_AF-A0A524HU74-F1
#
_entry.id   AF-A0A524HU74-F1
#
_cell.length_a   1.000
_cell.length_b   1.000
_cell.length_c   1.000
_cell.angle_alpha   90.00
_cell.angle_beta   90.00
_cell.angle_gamma   90.00
#
_symmetry.space_group_name_H-M   'P 1'
#
loop_
_entity.id
_entity.type
_entity.pdbx_description
1 polymer ?
#
loop_
_entity_poly.entity_id
_entity_poly.type
_entity_poly.pdbx_seq_one_letter_code
_entity_poly.pdbx_strand_id
1 'polypeptide(L)'
;SAMLADLPKTYSTPEIRIYASDEVKFKIVDEVRRELAARYPIIDIDGVRAIFPKGWGLVRASNTQAVIVLRFEADTEADLAAIQAEVRGVLQKVINTLGAS
;
A
#
# COMPACT_ATOMS: atom_id res chain seq x y z
N SER A 1 20.99 27.20 4.04
CA SER A 1 20.09 26.07 4.34
C SER A 1 20.83 24.78 4.05
N ALA A 2 21.51 24.20 5.05
CA ALA A 2 22.33 23.00 4.89
C ALA A 2 21.90 21.97 5.94
N MET A 3 20.72 21.36 5.75
CA MET A 3 20.16 20.34 6.63
C MET A 3 19.29 19.32 5.85
N LEU A 4 19.68 18.96 4.63
CA LEU A 4 19.01 17.91 3.83
C LEU A 4 19.99 16.92 3.16
N ALA A 5 21.30 17.08 3.36
CA ALA A 5 22.31 16.30 2.62
C ALA A 5 22.55 14.88 3.17
N ASP A 6 22.11 14.59 4.40
CA ASP A 6 22.42 13.32 5.09
C ASP A 6 21.21 12.39 5.25
N LEU A 7 20.08 12.67 4.60
CA LEU A 7 18.99 11.70 4.56
C LEU A 7 19.37 10.56 3.61
N PRO A 8 19.24 9.28 4.04
CA PRO A 8 19.45 8.17 3.14
C PRO A 8 18.59 8.36 1.89
N LYS A 9 19.18 8.16 0.70
CA LYS A 9 18.40 8.16 -0.53
C LYS A 9 17.38 7.03 -0.44
N THR A 10 16.11 7.39 -0.37
CA THR A 10 15.00 6.46 -0.51
C THR A 10 14.36 6.64 -1.89
N TYR A 11 13.82 5.54 -2.41
CA TYR A 11 13.05 5.50 -3.63
C TYR A 11 11.59 5.44 -3.25
N SER A 12 10.76 6.32 -3.79
CA SER A 12 9.34 6.33 -3.50
C SER A 12 8.51 6.52 -4.75
N THR A 13 7.29 6.00 -4.72
CA THR A 13 6.32 6.26 -5.79
C THR A 13 5.58 7.58 -5.52
N PRO A 14 5.11 8.27 -6.58
CA PRO A 14 4.01 9.22 -6.40
C PRO A 14 2.78 8.50 -5.84
N GLU A 15 1.76 9.27 -5.46
CA GLU A 15 0.48 8.71 -5.07
C GLU A 15 -0.17 7.97 -6.26
N ILE A 16 -0.46 6.68 -6.06
CA ILE A 16 -1.12 5.84 -7.06
C ILE A 16 -2.59 5.74 -6.66
N ARG A 17 -3.50 5.94 -7.62
CA ARG A 17 -4.95 5.88 -7.39
C ARG A 17 -5.56 4.75 -8.20
N ILE A 18 -6.35 3.92 -7.54
CA ILE A 18 -7.10 2.82 -8.14
C ILE A 18 -8.58 3.11 -7.88
N TYR A 19 -9.39 3.14 -8.93
CA TYR A 19 -10.83 3.32 -8.79
C TYR A 19 -11.45 2.14 -8.04
N ALA A 20 -12.27 2.44 -7.04
CA ALA A 20 -13.08 1.46 -6.31
C ALA A 20 -14.30 2.18 -5.77
N SER A 21 -15.51 1.65 -6.00
CA SER A 21 -16.73 2.30 -5.52
C SER A 21 -16.72 2.45 -4.00
N ASP A 22 -17.46 3.43 -3.50
CA ASP A 22 -17.55 3.71 -2.06
C ASP A 22 -18.09 2.51 -1.27
N GLU A 23 -18.92 1.70 -1.90
CA GLU A 23 -19.52 0.49 -1.36
C GLU A 23 -18.49 -0.61 -1.05
N VAL A 24 -17.40 -0.68 -1.83
CA VAL A 24 -16.45 -1.81 -1.76
C VAL A 24 -15.05 -1.39 -1.29
N LYS A 25 -14.64 -0.12 -1.46
CA LYS A 25 -13.26 0.31 -1.19
C LYS A 25 -12.80 0.01 0.24
N PHE A 26 -13.66 0.20 1.23
CA PHE A 26 -13.32 -0.06 2.63
C PHE A 26 -13.21 -1.56 2.91
N LYS A 27 -14.11 -2.37 2.33
CA LYS A 27 -14.06 -3.83 2.44
C LYS A 27 -12.79 -4.40 1.79
N ILE A 28 -12.41 -3.90 0.62
CA ILE A 28 -11.17 -4.29 -0.04
C ILE A 28 -9.96 -3.99 0.86
N VAL A 29 -9.90 -2.79 1.44
CA VAL A 29 -8.78 -2.41 2.32
C VAL A 29 -8.73 -3.26 3.60
N ASP A 30 -9.87 -3.62 4.19
CA ASP A 30 -9.90 -4.52 5.35
C ASP A 30 -9.40 -5.93 5.02
N GLU A 31 -9.79 -6.49 3.87
CA GLU A 31 -9.29 -7.81 3.47
C GLU A 31 -7.80 -7.78 3.10
N VAL A 32 -7.32 -6.70 2.46
CA VAL A 32 -5.88 -6.49 2.22
C VAL A 32 -5.12 -6.37 3.54
N ARG A 33 -5.68 -5.68 4.54
CA ARG A 33 -5.12 -5.62 5.89
C ARG A 33 -4.89 -7.02 6.45
N ARG A 34 -5.88 -7.90 6.37
CA ARG A 34 -5.81 -9.26 6.92
C ARG A 34 -4.71 -10.09 6.24
N GLU A 35 -4.66 -10.06 4.92
CA GLU A 35 -3.67 -10.79 4.12
C GLU A 35 -2.23 -10.29 4.35
N LEU A 36 -2.04 -8.98 4.53
CA LEU A 36 -0.73 -8.41 4.82
C LEU A 36 -0.33 -8.60 6.29
N ALA A 37 -1.27 -8.47 7.24
CA ALA A 37 -1.00 -8.66 8.67
C ALA A 37 -0.58 -10.08 9.03
N ALA A 38 -0.97 -11.08 8.23
CA ALA A 38 -0.52 -12.44 8.38
C ALA A 38 0.98 -12.63 8.09
N ARG A 39 1.63 -11.65 7.44
CA ARG A 39 3.00 -11.78 6.89
C ARG A 39 3.94 -10.65 7.31
N TYR A 40 3.40 -9.47 7.61
CA TYR A 40 4.16 -8.26 7.89
C TYR A 40 3.59 -7.50 9.09
N PRO A 41 4.44 -6.79 9.85
CA PRO A 41 3.94 -5.80 10.81
C PRO A 41 3.13 -4.71 10.10
N ILE A 42 1.97 -4.38 10.65
CA ILE A 42 1.05 -3.39 10.10
C ILE A 42 0.89 -2.21 11.06
N ILE A 43 0.84 -1.01 10.50
CA ILE A 43 0.32 0.19 11.17
C ILE A 43 -1.01 0.55 10.50
N ASP A 44 -2.07 0.68 11.29
CA ASP A 44 -3.46 0.70 10.82
C ASP A 44 -4.23 2.00 11.15
N ILE A 45 -3.51 3.09 11.41
CA ILE A 45 -4.11 4.37 11.86
C ILE A 45 -4.88 5.08 10.73
N ASP A 46 -4.37 5.05 9.49
CA ASP A 46 -4.97 5.74 8.34
C ASP A 46 -4.76 4.91 7.05
N GLY A 47 -5.47 3.78 6.98
CA GLY A 47 -5.24 2.72 6.00
C GLY A 47 -4.30 1.64 6.54
N VAL A 48 -3.73 0.85 5.64
CA VAL A 48 -2.87 -0.30 5.94
C VAL A 48 -1.45 0.05 5.50
N ARG A 49 -0.55 0.31 6.46
CA ARG A 49 0.87 0.44 6.18
C ARG A 49 1.59 -0.84 6.59
N ALA A 50 1.98 -1.65 5.60
CA ALA A 50 2.80 -2.84 5.80
C ALA A 50 4.28 -2.47 5.83
N ILE A 51 4.99 -2.94 6.86
CA ILE A 51 6.41 -2.69 7.07
C ILE A 51 7.22 -3.87 6.53
N PHE A 52 8.08 -3.59 5.55
CA PHE A 52 8.99 -4.56 4.95
C PHE A 52 10.42 -4.31 5.48
N PRO A 53 11.32 -5.31 5.41
CA PRO A 53 12.70 -5.12 5.88
C PRO A 53 13.47 -3.99 5.19
N LYS A 54 13.07 -3.62 3.97
CA LYS A 54 13.75 -2.63 3.09
C LYS A 54 12.84 -1.49 2.65
N GLY A 55 11.71 -1.27 3.33
CA GLY A 55 10.75 -0.26 2.93
C GLY A 55 9.36 -0.46 3.52
N TRP A 56 8.37 0.18 2.93
CA TRP A 56 6.97 0.04 3.35
C TRP A 56 6.02 0.24 2.17
N GLY A 57 4.82 -0.31 2.30
CA GLY A 57 3.71 -0.09 1.38
C GLY A 57 2.44 0.35 2.12
N LEU A 58 1.78 1.39 1.62
CA LEU A 58 0.53 1.92 2.13
C LEU A 58 -0.62 1.57 1.18
N VAL A 59 -1.73 1.13 1.75
CA VAL A 59 -3.02 0.91 1.07
C VAL A 59 -4.12 1.61 1.86
N ARG A 60 -4.74 2.65 1.32
CA ARG A 60 -5.77 3.43 2.02
C ARG A 60 -7.00 3.64 1.16
N ALA A 61 -8.19 3.49 1.73
CA ALA A 61 -9.42 3.94 1.08
C ALA A 61 -9.53 5.47 1.24
N SER A 62 -9.73 6.20 0.15
CA SER A 62 -9.99 7.64 0.24
C SER A 62 -11.32 7.87 0.93
N ASN A 63 -11.38 8.79 1.91
CA ASN A 63 -12.63 9.11 2.61
C ASN A 63 -13.63 9.86 1.74
N THR A 64 -13.15 10.71 0.82
CA THR A 64 -13.97 11.63 0.04
C THR A 64 -14.11 11.25 -1.44
N GLN A 65 -13.33 10.28 -1.91
CA GLN A 65 -13.33 9.86 -3.32
C GLN A 65 -13.48 8.34 -3.43
N ALA A 66 -14.08 7.87 -4.53
CA ALA A 66 -14.20 6.46 -4.88
C ALA A 66 -12.87 5.88 -5.40
N VAL A 67 -11.82 5.96 -4.58
CA VAL A 67 -10.48 5.45 -4.91
C VAL A 67 -9.82 4.78 -3.70
N ILE A 68 -9.01 3.77 -4.00
CA ILE A 68 -7.95 3.26 -3.13
C ILE A 68 -6.64 3.95 -3.53
N VAL A 69 -5.93 4.42 -2.53
CA VAL A 69 -4.64 5.11 -2.66
C VAL A 69 -3.52 4.16 -2.26
N LEU A 70 -2.50 4.06 -3.10
CA LEU A 70 -1.27 3.32 -2.81
C LEU A 70 -0.06 4.27 -2.78
N ARG A 71 0.88 3.97 -1.90
CA ARG A 71 2.20 4.63 -1.86
C ARG A 71 3.25 3.66 -1.34
N PHE A 72 4.44 3.75 -1.91
CA PHE A 72 5.54 2.85 -1.58
C PHE A 72 6.82 3.64 -1.39
N GLU A 73 7.69 3.12 -0.53
CA GLU A 73 9.03 3.64 -0.31
C GLU A 73 9.97 2.48 0.01
N ALA A 74 11.20 2.54 -0.48
CA ALA A 74 12.21 1.52 -0.25
C ALA A 74 13.64 2.07 -0.36
N ASP A 75 14.61 1.28 0.08
CA ASP A 75 16.04 1.63 0.05
C ASP A 75 16.61 1.62 -1.39
N THR A 76 16.05 0.79 -2.28
CA THR A 76 16.48 0.65 -3.68
C THR A 76 15.28 0.56 -4.63
N GLU A 77 15.51 0.78 -5.94
CA GLU A 77 14.47 0.58 -6.96
C GLU A 77 13.99 -0.88 -7.04
N ALA A 78 14.89 -1.84 -6.81
CA ALA A 78 14.56 -3.26 -6.80
C ALA A 78 13.66 -3.62 -5.62
N ASP A 79 13.98 -3.12 -4.42
CA ASP A 79 13.14 -3.29 -3.23
C ASP A 79 11.78 -2.60 -3.42
N LEU A 80 11.77 -1.41 -4.02
CA LEU A 80 10.52 -0.69 -4.32
C LEU A 80 9.64 -1.50 -5.29
N ALA A 81 10.23 -2.09 -6.32
CA ALA A 81 9.52 -2.94 -7.27
C ALA A 81 8.98 -4.21 -6.61
N ALA A 82 9.76 -4.85 -5.74
CA ALA A 82 9.34 -6.04 -4.99
C ALA A 82 8.15 -5.75 -4.05
N ILE A 83 8.23 -4.66 -3.28
CA ILE A 83 7.14 -4.24 -2.38
C ILE A 83 5.88 -3.89 -3.18
N GLN A 84 6.03 -3.17 -4.30
CA GLN A 84 4.90 -2.87 -5.19
C GLN A 84 4.24 -4.14 -5.72
N ALA A 85 5.03 -5.09 -6.22
CA ALA A 85 4.50 -6.34 -6.77
C ALA A 85 3.75 -7.15 -5.70
N GLU A 86 4.30 -7.24 -4.50
CA GLU A 86 3.71 -7.96 -3.38
C GLU A 86 2.35 -7.36 -2.97
N VAL A 87 2.31 -6.06 -2.69
CA VAL A 87 1.08 -5.39 -2.24
C VAL A 87 0.02 -5.36 -3.34
N ARG A 88 0.42 -5.13 -4.60
CA ARG A 88 -0.51 -5.18 -5.74
C ARG A 88 -1.05 -6.59 -5.97
N GLY A 89 -0.23 -7.62 -5.78
CA GLY A 89 -0.65 -9.01 -5.87
C GLY A 89 -1.74 -9.36 -4.86
N VAL A 90 -1.55 -8.95 -3.60
CA VAL A 90 -2.58 -9.10 -2.55
C VAL A 90 -3.85 -8.34 -2.90
N LEU A 91 -3.73 -7.07 -3.31
CA LEU A 91 -4.88 -6.26 -3.69
C LEU A 91 -5.67 -6.91 -4.84
N GLN A 92 -4.99 -7.39 -5.87
CA GLN A 92 -5.63 -8.05 -7.00
C GLN A 92 -6.32 -9.35 -6.58
N LYS A 93 -5.67 -10.17 -5.73
CA LYS A 93 -6.25 -11.38 -5.16
C LYS A 93 -7.55 -11.05 -4.41
N VAL A 94 -7.53 -10.05 -3.53
CA VAL A 94 -8.72 -9.62 -2.76
C VAL A 94 -9.84 -9.15 -3.69
N ILE A 95 -9.53 -8.30 -4.67
CA ILE A 95 -10.52 -7.82 -5.66
C ILE A 95 -11.16 -8.98 -6.40
N ASN A 96 -10.37 -9.95 -6.86
CA ASN A 96 -10.87 -11.13 -7.56
C ASN A 96 -11.78 -11.98 -6.66
N THR A 97 -11.38 -12.22 -5.41
CA THR A 97 -12.18 -13.00 -4.45
C THR A 97 -13.51 -12.33 -4.15
N LEU A 98 -13.51 -11.00 -3.95
CA LEU A 98 -14.74 -10.25 -3.65
C LEU A 98 -15.66 -10.08 -4.86
N GLY A 99 -15.12 -10.01 -6.07
CA GLY A 99 -15.90 -9.90 -7.32
C GLY A 99 -16.40 -11.23 -7.88
N ALA A 100 -15.83 -12.36 -7.45
CA ALA A 100 -16.31 -13.70 -7.79
C ALA A 100 -17.39 -14.23 -6.84
N SER A 101 -17.79 -13.43 -5.83
CA SER A 101 -18.79 -13.77 -4.81
C SER A 101 -20.15 -13.12 -5.08
#